data_AF-A0AAE9YWY8-F1
#
_entry.id   AF-A0AAE9YWY8-F1
#
_cell.length_a   1.000
_cell.length_b   1.000
_cell.length_c   1.000
_cell.angle_alpha   90.00
_cell.angle_beta   90.00
_cell.angle_gamma   90.00
#
_symmetry.space_group_name_H-M   'P 1'
#
loop_
_entity.id
_entity.type
_entity.pdbx_description
1 polymer ?
#
loop_
_entity_poly.entity_id
_entity_poly.type
_entity_poly.pdbx_seq_one_letter_code
_entity_poly.pdbx_strand_id
1 'polypeptide(L)'
;MVSHIATRLILASYCATDAAKLVFEHNAYGKPFLADHKPLVFSLSHADEMALCAVGNGEALGVDIEKIRPIASTEMAERFFSPTEHQLFARLPRGQQQDAFFTCWTRKEAYIKAKGLGLALPLERFSVTVSPDLPAELLSSDFSTEDAIRFRLMDIEVACGYKAALAYAGPPPGKVMQYHFSRRPDGGIFLTPLKPQGDNDQVIDRTINGVNFKPLVVGS
;
A
#
# COMPACT_ATOMS: atom_id res chain seq x y z
N MET A 1 -15.03 6.45 -0.93
CA MET A 1 -15.32 7.83 -0.47
C MET A 1 -14.62 8.15 0.86
N VAL A 2 -14.79 7.33 1.91
CA VAL A 2 -14.11 7.52 3.21
C VAL A 2 -12.59 7.47 3.09
N SER A 3 -12.04 6.48 2.36
CA SER A 3 -10.60 6.33 2.10
C SER A 3 -9.97 7.57 1.45
N HIS A 4 -10.63 8.17 0.46
CA HIS A 4 -10.13 9.39 -0.20
C HIS A 4 -10.09 10.60 0.73
N ILE A 5 -11.12 10.79 1.56
CA ILE A 5 -11.15 11.89 2.54
C ILE A 5 -10.05 11.68 3.59
N ALA A 6 -9.92 10.46 4.12
CA ALA A 6 -8.86 10.06 5.03
C ALA A 6 -7.46 10.34 4.47
N THR A 7 -7.19 9.88 3.25
CA THR A 7 -5.91 10.15 2.57
C THR A 7 -5.67 11.64 2.42
N ARG A 8 -6.69 12.42 2.05
CA ARG A 8 -6.56 13.88 1.95
C ARG A 8 -6.21 14.53 3.29
N LEU A 9 -6.81 14.09 4.39
CA LEU A 9 -6.49 14.57 5.74
C LEU A 9 -5.07 14.18 6.16
N ILE A 10 -4.65 12.94 5.89
CA ILE A 10 -3.29 12.47 6.17
C ILE A 10 -2.28 13.33 5.39
N LEU A 11 -2.45 13.48 4.08
CA LEU A 11 -1.54 14.26 3.24
C LEU A 11 -1.48 15.73 3.65
N ALA A 12 -2.61 16.32 4.05
CA ALA A 12 -2.68 17.70 4.52
C ALA A 12 -1.78 17.92 5.74
N SER A 13 -1.70 16.93 6.63
CA SER A 13 -0.80 16.97 7.80
C SER A 13 0.68 16.95 7.42
N TYR A 14 1.06 16.19 6.38
CA TYR A 14 2.45 16.19 5.86
C TYR A 14 2.80 17.49 5.15
N CYS A 15 1.83 18.09 4.46
CA CYS A 15 1.99 19.33 3.70
C CYS A 15 1.83 20.61 4.56
N ALA A 16 1.49 20.48 5.84
CA ALA A 16 1.18 21.59 6.75
C ALA A 16 0.19 22.60 6.15
N THR A 17 -0.86 22.10 5.48
CA THR A 17 -1.88 22.90 4.79
C THR A 17 -3.27 22.38 5.11
N ASP A 18 -4.30 23.14 4.74
CA ASP A 18 -5.69 22.69 4.84
C ASP A 18 -5.94 21.59 3.81
N ALA A 19 -6.61 20.50 4.21
CA ALA A 19 -7.01 19.44 3.30
C ALA A 19 -7.78 19.97 2.09
N ALA A 20 -8.63 20.99 2.24
CA ALA A 20 -9.36 21.61 1.13
C ALA A 20 -8.43 22.23 0.08
N LYS A 21 -7.23 22.68 0.46
CA LYS A 21 -6.27 23.33 -0.44
C LYS A 21 -5.39 22.37 -1.24
N LEU A 22 -5.41 21.07 -0.94
CA LEU A 22 -4.61 20.10 -1.68
C LEU A 22 -5.09 19.94 -3.12
N VAL A 23 -4.20 20.18 -4.08
CA VAL A 23 -4.47 19.96 -5.51
C VAL A 23 -3.93 18.60 -5.93
N PHE A 24 -4.84 17.74 -6.40
CA PHE A 24 -4.50 16.41 -6.92
C PHE A 24 -4.54 16.44 -8.44
N GLU A 25 -3.48 15.92 -9.05
CA GLU A 25 -3.39 15.64 -10.47
C GLU A 25 -3.17 14.15 -10.68
N HIS A 26 -3.28 13.70 -11.93
CA HIS A 26 -3.03 12.31 -12.31
C HIS A 26 -1.98 12.26 -13.41
N ASN A 27 -1.09 11.28 -13.35
CA ASN A 27 -0.17 11.04 -14.46
C ASN A 27 -0.92 10.41 -15.65
N ALA A 28 -0.20 10.16 -16.75
CA ALA A 28 -0.77 9.57 -17.98
C ALA A 28 -1.45 8.20 -17.78
N TYR A 29 -1.19 7.53 -16.66
CA TYR A 29 -1.72 6.21 -16.32
C TYR A 29 -2.72 6.25 -15.15
N GLY A 30 -3.17 7.44 -14.75
CA GLY A 30 -4.16 7.60 -13.68
C GLY A 30 -3.61 7.48 -12.25
N LYS A 31 -2.28 7.42 -12.04
CA LYS A 31 -1.73 7.48 -10.67
C LYS A 31 -1.86 8.91 -10.14
N PRO A 32 -2.55 9.12 -9.00
CA PRO A 32 -2.69 10.45 -8.43
C PRO A 32 -1.39 10.93 -7.78
N PHE A 33 -1.14 12.24 -7.82
CA PHE A 33 -0.05 12.92 -7.11
C PHE A 33 -0.48 14.33 -6.68
N LEU A 34 0.26 14.94 -5.74
CA LEU A 34 0.03 16.33 -5.33
C LEU A 34 0.82 17.29 -6.23
N ALA A 35 0.15 18.24 -6.88
CA ALA A 35 0.77 19.15 -7.85
C ALA A 35 1.84 20.05 -7.20
N ASP A 36 1.50 20.65 -6.06
CA ASP A 36 2.29 21.73 -5.43
C ASP A 36 3.18 21.27 -4.26
N HIS A 37 3.19 19.98 -3.94
CA HIS A 37 3.83 19.45 -2.73
C HIS A 37 4.92 18.42 -3.02
N LYS A 38 5.72 18.65 -4.06
CA LYS A 38 6.93 17.85 -4.33
C LYS A 38 7.98 18.09 -3.22
N PRO A 39 8.75 17.06 -2.80
CA PRO A 39 8.88 15.73 -3.41
C PRO A 39 7.88 14.69 -2.87
N LEU A 40 6.84 15.09 -2.13
CA LEU A 40 5.96 14.14 -1.46
C LEU A 40 5.23 13.23 -2.46
N VAL A 41 5.34 11.93 -2.25
CA VAL A 41 4.63 10.89 -3.00
C VAL A 41 3.69 10.15 -2.08
N PHE A 42 2.65 9.55 -2.66
CA PHE A 42 1.78 8.67 -1.90
C PHE A 42 1.20 7.55 -2.76
N SER A 43 0.70 6.53 -2.08
CA SER A 43 -0.10 5.46 -2.66
C SER A 43 -1.24 5.11 -1.72
N LEU A 44 -2.40 4.79 -2.29
CA LEU A 44 -3.61 4.40 -1.57
C LEU A 44 -4.09 3.05 -2.12
N SER A 45 -4.44 2.14 -1.23
CA SER A 45 -5.23 0.95 -1.55
C SER A 45 -6.29 0.72 -0.49
N HIS A 46 -7.38 0.06 -0.86
CA HIS A 46 -8.43 -0.30 0.09
C HIS A 46 -9.09 -1.60 -0.30
N ALA A 47 -9.45 -2.39 0.71
CA ALA A 47 -10.20 -3.62 0.55
C ALA A 47 -11.23 -3.71 1.67
N ASP A 48 -12.51 -3.79 1.27
CA ASP A 48 -13.63 -3.85 2.21
C ASP A 48 -13.56 -2.72 3.25
N GLU A 49 -13.44 -3.04 4.54
CA GLU A 49 -13.38 -2.08 5.64
C GLU A 49 -11.97 -1.49 5.90
N MET A 50 -10.95 -1.93 5.17
CA MET A 50 -9.57 -1.50 5.39
C MET A 50 -9.02 -0.63 4.25
N ALA A 51 -8.18 0.34 4.61
CA ALA A 51 -7.44 1.16 3.66
C ALA A 51 -5.99 1.33 4.14
N LEU A 52 -5.05 1.29 3.21
CA LEU A 52 -3.64 1.59 3.43
C LEU A 52 -3.26 2.83 2.64
N CYS A 53 -2.57 3.75 3.31
CA CYS A 53 -1.98 4.93 2.69
C CYS A 53 -0.50 4.95 3.00
N ALA A 54 0.33 4.80 1.97
CA ALA A 54 1.77 4.96 2.07
C ALA A 54 2.14 6.37 1.63
N VAL A 55 3.02 7.04 2.39
CA VAL A 55 3.52 8.38 2.10
C VAL A 55 5.05 8.35 2.12
N GLY A 56 5.68 8.95 1.12
CA GLY A 56 7.14 8.95 0.96
C GLY A 56 7.66 10.27 0.43
N ASN A 57 8.98 10.37 0.29
CA ASN A 57 9.67 11.58 -0.14
C ASN A 57 10.54 11.31 -1.38
N GLY A 58 10.07 11.73 -2.55
CA GLY A 58 10.81 11.75 -3.82
C GLY A 58 10.87 10.44 -4.59
N GLU A 59 10.99 9.32 -3.89
CA GLU A 59 11.15 7.99 -4.49
C GLU A 59 9.83 7.34 -4.89
N ALA A 60 9.87 6.34 -5.78
CA ALA A 60 8.67 5.62 -6.21
C ALA A 60 8.09 4.78 -5.06
N LEU A 61 6.77 4.85 -4.85
CA LEU A 61 6.06 4.19 -3.75
C LEU A 61 4.69 3.66 -4.20
N GLY A 62 4.34 2.46 -3.75
CA GLY A 62 3.09 1.77 -4.08
C GLY A 62 2.66 0.81 -2.97
N VAL A 63 1.41 0.89 -2.52
CA VAL A 63 0.85 -0.01 -1.50
C VAL A 63 -0.36 -0.74 -2.05
N ASP A 64 -0.53 -1.98 -1.64
CA ASP A 64 -1.73 -2.74 -1.92
C ASP A 64 -2.26 -3.52 -0.72
N ILE A 65 -3.57 -3.75 -0.70
CA ILE A 65 -4.29 -4.53 0.31
C ILE A 65 -5.45 -5.25 -0.34
N GLU A 66 -5.65 -6.51 0.02
CA GLU A 66 -6.75 -7.35 -0.46
C GLU A 66 -7.36 -8.16 0.68
N LYS A 67 -8.69 -8.32 0.62
CA LYS A 67 -9.43 -9.24 1.50
C LYS A 67 -9.34 -10.65 0.93
N ILE A 68 -8.83 -11.58 1.73
CA ILE A 68 -8.83 -13.00 1.42
C ILE A 68 -10.28 -13.46 1.34
N ARG A 69 -10.65 -13.99 0.18
CA ARG A 69 -12.00 -14.47 -0.12
C ARG A 69 -11.93 -15.67 -1.05
N PRO A 70 -12.89 -16.62 -0.99
CA PRO A 70 -12.93 -17.74 -1.92
C PRO A 70 -12.95 -17.25 -3.36
N ILE A 71 -11.94 -17.63 -4.14
CA ILE A 71 -11.80 -17.35 -5.58
C ILE A 71 -11.24 -18.58 -6.28
N ALA A 72 -11.43 -18.66 -7.59
CA ALA A 72 -10.73 -19.62 -8.45
C ALA A 72 -9.25 -19.20 -8.58
N SER A 73 -8.49 -19.33 -7.49
CA SER A 73 -7.11 -18.83 -7.39
C SER A 73 -6.20 -19.44 -8.46
N THR A 74 -6.44 -20.68 -8.88
CA THR A 74 -5.72 -21.33 -9.99
C THR A 74 -5.97 -20.63 -11.32
N GLU A 75 -7.23 -20.38 -11.71
CA GLU A 75 -7.57 -19.68 -12.97
C GLU A 75 -7.05 -18.25 -12.99
N MET A 76 -7.13 -17.56 -11.84
CA MET A 76 -6.59 -16.20 -11.72
C MET A 76 -5.07 -16.20 -11.77
N ALA A 77 -4.40 -17.16 -11.12
CA ALA A 77 -2.95 -17.32 -11.20
C ALA A 77 -2.51 -17.61 -12.64
N GLU A 78 -3.20 -18.47 -13.38
CA GLU A 78 -2.93 -18.71 -14.81
C GLU A 78 -2.99 -17.45 -15.66
N ARG A 79 -3.90 -16.53 -15.33
CA ARG A 79 -4.10 -15.30 -16.10
C ARG A 79 -3.10 -14.19 -15.77
N PHE A 80 -2.68 -14.09 -14.51
CA PHE A 80 -1.96 -12.91 -14.02
C PHE A 80 -0.55 -13.19 -13.51
N PHE A 81 -0.22 -14.45 -13.19
CA PHE A 81 1.11 -14.77 -12.69
C PHE A 81 2.07 -14.96 -13.85
N SER A 82 3.33 -14.65 -13.61
CA SER A 82 4.40 -15.03 -14.53
C SER A 82 4.47 -16.55 -14.65
N PRO A 83 5.06 -17.09 -15.73
CA PRO A 83 5.24 -18.54 -15.87
C PRO A 83 5.96 -19.17 -14.66
N THR A 84 6.95 -18.48 -14.09
CA THR A 84 7.68 -18.93 -12.90
C THR A 84 6.79 -18.95 -11.65
N GLU A 85 6.05 -17.87 -11.43
CA GLU A 85 5.12 -17.77 -10.30
C GLU A 85 4.02 -18.84 -10.38
N HIS A 86 3.45 -19.05 -11.57
CA HIS A 86 2.44 -20.08 -11.80
C HIS A 86 2.97 -21.49 -11.50
N GLN A 87 4.20 -21.83 -11.93
CA GLN A 87 4.81 -23.11 -11.62
C GLN A 87 5.04 -23.33 -10.12
N LEU A 88 5.50 -22.30 -9.42
CA LEU A 88 5.69 -22.34 -7.96
C LEU A 88 4.33 -22.48 -7.24
N PHE A 89 3.34 -21.71 -7.68
CA PHE A 89 1.98 -21.72 -7.16
C PHE A 89 1.31 -23.08 -7.32
N ALA A 90 1.39 -23.69 -8.50
CA ALA A 90 0.77 -24.98 -8.81
C ALA A 90 1.33 -26.14 -7.97
N ARG A 91 2.56 -26.00 -7.44
CA ARG A 91 3.20 -26.97 -6.54
C ARG A 91 2.75 -26.86 -5.08
N LEU A 92 2.08 -25.76 -4.72
CA LEU A 92 1.60 -25.59 -3.35
C LEU A 92 0.42 -26.52 -3.05
N PRO A 93 0.33 -27.04 -1.81
CA PRO A 93 -0.88 -27.71 -1.35
C PRO A 93 -2.12 -26.83 -1.53
N ARG A 94 -3.26 -27.41 -1.92
CA ARG A 94 -4.51 -26.66 -2.16
C ARG A 94 -4.91 -25.74 -1.00
N GLY A 95 -4.67 -26.16 0.24
CA GLY A 95 -4.97 -25.35 1.44
C GLY A 95 -4.12 -24.09 1.59
N GLN A 96 -2.97 -24.00 0.90
CA GLN A 96 -2.05 -22.84 0.94
C GLN A 96 -2.21 -21.94 -0.28
N GLN A 97 -2.79 -22.43 -1.37
CA GLN A 97 -2.90 -21.71 -2.63
C GLN A 97 -3.68 -20.40 -2.51
N GLN A 98 -4.74 -20.35 -1.70
CA GLN A 98 -5.48 -19.10 -1.53
C GLN A 98 -4.63 -18.00 -0.90
N ASP A 99 -3.92 -18.33 0.18
CA ASP A 99 -3.08 -17.38 0.90
C ASP A 99 -1.89 -16.91 0.04
N ALA A 100 -1.25 -17.85 -0.65
CA ALA A 100 -0.18 -17.56 -1.60
C ALA A 100 -0.66 -16.72 -2.79
N PHE A 101 -1.89 -16.94 -3.27
CA PHE A 101 -2.44 -16.12 -4.34
C PHE A 101 -2.54 -14.64 -3.92
N PHE A 102 -3.20 -14.36 -2.80
CA PHE A 102 -3.37 -12.98 -2.33
C PHE A 102 -2.04 -12.34 -1.91
N THR A 103 -1.11 -13.12 -1.38
CA THR A 103 0.26 -12.67 -1.08
C THR A 103 0.98 -12.23 -2.36
N CYS A 104 1.05 -13.10 -3.38
CA CYS A 104 1.64 -12.77 -4.66
C CYS A 104 0.93 -11.57 -5.33
N TRP A 105 -0.41 -11.59 -5.36
CA TRP A 105 -1.23 -10.54 -5.95
C TRP A 105 -0.92 -9.15 -5.38
N THR A 106 -0.97 -9.02 -4.05
CA THR A 106 -0.72 -7.73 -3.38
C THR A 106 0.72 -7.24 -3.60
N ARG A 107 1.72 -8.13 -3.57
CA ARG A 107 3.11 -7.80 -3.93
C ARG A 107 3.22 -7.25 -5.35
N LYS A 108 2.54 -7.87 -6.31
CA LYS A 108 2.54 -7.43 -7.72
C LYS A 108 1.84 -6.07 -7.90
N GLU A 109 0.66 -5.90 -7.33
CA GLU A 109 -0.09 -4.64 -7.39
C GLU A 109 0.65 -3.48 -6.70
N ALA A 110 1.30 -3.75 -5.57
CA ALA A 110 2.13 -2.75 -4.89
C ALA A 110 3.26 -2.27 -5.80
N TYR A 111 3.97 -3.17 -6.48
CA TYR A 111 5.03 -2.81 -7.42
C TYR A 111 4.51 -2.02 -8.63
N ILE A 112 3.39 -2.43 -9.24
CA ILE A 112 2.76 -1.67 -10.34
C ILE A 112 2.39 -0.26 -9.89
N LYS A 113 1.78 -0.14 -8.70
CA LYS A 113 1.44 1.16 -8.11
C LYS A 113 2.68 2.00 -7.87
N ALA A 114 3.81 1.41 -7.48
CA ALA A 114 5.07 2.13 -7.30
C ALA A 114 5.61 2.67 -8.63
N LYS A 115 5.66 1.83 -9.67
CA LYS A 115 6.04 2.24 -11.05
C LYS A 115 5.13 3.33 -11.60
N GLY A 116 3.86 3.35 -11.18
CA GLY A 116 2.89 4.37 -11.57
C GLY A 116 2.43 4.26 -13.02
N LEU A 117 2.50 3.06 -13.58
CA LEU A 117 2.09 2.76 -14.96
C LEU A 117 0.65 2.20 -15.03
N GLY A 118 -0.06 2.17 -13.89
CA GLY A 118 -1.44 1.70 -13.79
C GLY A 118 -1.60 0.21 -14.13
N LEU A 119 -2.85 -0.24 -14.24
CA LEU A 119 -3.20 -1.62 -14.65
C LEU A 119 -2.80 -1.96 -16.09
N ALA A 120 -2.16 -1.04 -16.81
CA ALA A 120 -1.67 -1.27 -18.17
C ALA A 120 -0.42 -2.16 -18.21
N LEU A 121 0.22 -2.42 -17.05
CA LEU A 121 1.34 -3.35 -16.97
C LEU A 121 0.85 -4.80 -16.98
N PRO A 122 1.29 -5.61 -17.96
CA PRO A 122 0.98 -7.03 -17.94
C PRO A 122 1.66 -7.70 -16.74
N LEU A 123 0.85 -8.24 -15.82
CA LEU A 123 1.31 -8.81 -14.55
C LEU A 123 2.25 -10.00 -14.76
N GLU A 124 2.13 -10.72 -15.87
CA GLU A 124 2.94 -11.87 -16.24
C GLU A 124 4.38 -11.53 -16.66
N ARG A 125 4.68 -10.24 -16.91
CA ARG A 125 5.99 -9.75 -17.40
C ARG A 125 7.00 -9.38 -16.32
N PHE A 126 6.71 -9.72 -15.08
CA PHE A 126 7.62 -9.57 -13.95
C PHE A 126 7.28 -10.63 -12.90
N SER A 127 8.25 -10.97 -12.06
CA SER A 127 8.08 -12.01 -11.04
C SER A 127 8.37 -11.48 -9.65
N VAL A 128 7.54 -11.84 -8.68
CA VAL A 128 7.74 -11.66 -7.25
C VAL A 128 7.77 -13.01 -6.55
N THR A 129 8.19 -13.02 -5.28
CA THR A 129 8.05 -14.23 -4.45
C THR A 129 6.56 -14.55 -4.23
N VAL A 130 6.19 -15.82 -4.40
CA VAL A 130 4.78 -16.28 -4.33
C VAL A 130 4.33 -16.62 -2.92
N SER A 131 5.19 -17.30 -2.15
CA SER A 131 4.83 -17.82 -0.83
C SER A 131 4.84 -16.72 0.24
N PRO A 132 3.89 -16.72 1.19
CA PRO A 132 3.95 -15.90 2.40
C PRO A 132 5.12 -16.26 3.31
N ASP A 133 5.64 -17.49 3.22
CA ASP A 133 6.76 -17.96 4.04
C ASP A 133 8.12 -17.47 3.52
N LEU A 134 8.14 -16.84 2.35
CA LEU A 134 9.34 -16.25 1.77
C LEU A 134 9.30 -14.73 1.92
N PRO A 135 10.47 -14.09 2.12
CA PRO A 135 10.57 -12.64 2.08
C PRO A 135 9.95 -12.06 0.80
N ALA A 136 9.31 -10.91 0.93
CA ALA A 136 8.73 -10.20 -0.21
C ALA A 136 9.85 -9.64 -1.09
N GLU A 137 9.99 -10.13 -2.32
CA GLU A 137 11.05 -9.72 -3.24
C GLU A 137 10.55 -9.61 -4.67
N LEU A 138 11.09 -8.62 -5.41
CA LEU A 138 10.93 -8.51 -6.86
C LEU A 138 12.09 -9.27 -7.50
N LEU A 139 11.78 -10.39 -8.14
CA LEU A 139 12.76 -11.33 -8.68
C LEU A 139 13.25 -10.93 -10.08
N SER A 140 12.34 -10.44 -10.91
CA SER A 140 12.64 -10.01 -12.28
C SER A 140 11.58 -9.05 -12.81
N SER A 141 11.95 -8.24 -13.81
CA SER A 141 11.04 -7.33 -14.52
C SER A 141 11.49 -7.17 -15.97
N ASP A 142 10.59 -7.40 -16.92
CA ASP A 142 10.84 -7.13 -18.33
C ASP A 142 10.75 -5.64 -18.68
N PHE A 143 10.28 -4.81 -17.74
CA PHE A 143 10.14 -3.37 -17.95
C PHE A 143 11.46 -2.63 -17.76
N SER A 144 12.33 -3.14 -16.89
CA SER A 144 13.72 -2.69 -16.72
C SER A 144 14.51 -3.72 -15.94
N THR A 145 15.71 -4.03 -16.42
CA THR A 145 16.66 -4.92 -15.74
C THR A 145 17.14 -4.35 -14.40
N GLU A 146 17.02 -3.04 -14.19
CA GLU A 146 17.39 -2.39 -12.94
C GLU A 146 16.29 -2.45 -11.88
N ASP A 147 15.06 -2.82 -12.24
CA ASP A 147 13.93 -2.74 -11.32
C ASP A 147 14.12 -3.67 -10.11
N ALA A 148 14.62 -4.89 -10.30
CA ALA A 148 14.91 -5.82 -9.20
C ALA A 148 15.99 -5.27 -8.24
N ILE A 149 16.88 -4.40 -8.72
CA ILE A 149 17.91 -3.74 -7.91
C ILE A 149 17.35 -2.49 -7.23
N ARG A 150 16.47 -1.75 -7.92
CA ARG A 150 15.94 -0.46 -7.47
C ARG A 150 14.78 -0.59 -6.49
N PHE A 151 13.90 -1.54 -6.71
CA PHE A 151 12.71 -1.73 -5.89
C PHE A 151 12.96 -2.75 -4.79
N ARG A 152 12.33 -2.51 -3.65
CA ARG A 152 12.19 -3.46 -2.55
C ARG A 152 10.71 -3.69 -2.30
N LEU A 153 10.39 -4.88 -1.83
CA LEU A 153 9.05 -5.26 -1.40
C LEU A 153 9.06 -5.58 0.09
N MET A 154 7.93 -5.36 0.73
CA MET A 154 7.69 -5.69 2.13
C MET A 154 6.23 -6.05 2.31
N ASP A 155 5.95 -7.17 2.97
CA ASP A 155 4.58 -7.47 3.40
C ASP A 155 4.22 -6.61 4.60
N ILE A 156 3.00 -6.09 4.62
CA ILE A 156 2.48 -5.28 5.72
C ILE A 156 1.59 -6.18 6.59
N GLU A 157 1.91 -6.26 7.87
CA GLU A 157 1.02 -6.90 8.85
C GLU A 157 -0.30 -6.13 8.96
N VAL A 158 -1.39 -6.83 8.68
CA VAL A 158 -2.76 -6.33 8.68
C VAL A 158 -3.68 -7.31 9.42
N ALA A 159 -4.93 -6.90 9.66
CA ALA A 159 -5.90 -7.75 10.34
C ALA A 159 -6.08 -9.12 9.64
N CYS A 160 -6.42 -10.13 10.43
CA CYS A 160 -6.69 -11.48 9.91
C CYS A 160 -7.73 -11.45 8.77
N GLY A 161 -7.49 -12.25 7.73
CA GLY A 161 -8.34 -12.29 6.54
C GLY A 161 -7.94 -11.28 5.45
N TYR A 162 -6.79 -10.61 5.60
CA TYR A 162 -6.25 -9.70 4.59
C TYR A 162 -4.78 -9.98 4.29
N LYS A 163 -4.36 -9.57 3.10
CA LYS A 163 -2.96 -9.49 2.70
C LYS A 163 -2.66 -8.08 2.23
N ALA A 164 -1.44 -7.62 2.47
CA ALA A 164 -1.00 -6.31 2.06
C ALA A 164 0.50 -6.31 1.78
N ALA A 165 0.91 -5.46 0.84
CA ALA A 165 2.31 -5.29 0.49
C ALA A 165 2.63 -3.83 0.16
N LEU A 166 3.90 -3.49 0.33
CA LEU A 166 4.50 -2.21 -0.01
C LEU A 166 5.64 -2.44 -0.99
N ALA A 167 5.66 -1.66 -2.06
CA ALA A 167 6.78 -1.53 -2.96
C ALA A 167 7.34 -0.12 -2.88
N TYR A 168 8.66 0.00 -2.77
CA TYR A 168 9.34 1.28 -2.69
C TYR A 168 10.69 1.23 -3.40
N ALA A 169 11.08 2.37 -3.96
CA ALA A 169 12.46 2.64 -4.34
C ALA A 169 13.12 3.49 -3.24
N GLY A 170 14.44 3.37 -3.07
CA GLY A 170 15.20 4.16 -2.11
C GLY A 170 15.28 3.53 -0.71
N PRO A 171 15.52 4.35 0.35
CA PRO A 171 15.72 3.83 1.69
C PRO A 171 14.45 3.12 2.21
N PRO A 172 14.61 2.16 3.15
CA PRO A 172 13.47 1.50 3.74
C PRO A 172 12.49 2.52 4.32
N PRO A 173 11.17 2.29 4.13
CA PRO A 173 10.15 3.15 4.69
C PRO A 173 10.29 3.19 6.21
N GLY A 174 9.97 4.35 6.80
CA GLY A 174 9.94 4.52 8.25
C GLY A 174 8.74 3.80 8.89
N LYS A 175 8.20 4.41 9.94
CA LYS A 175 7.11 3.81 10.74
C LYS A 175 5.82 3.62 9.93
N VAL A 176 5.23 2.42 10.01
CA VAL A 176 3.86 2.15 9.55
C VAL A 176 2.88 2.65 10.60
N MET A 177 1.88 3.44 10.18
CA MET A 177 0.84 3.97 11.06
C MET A 177 -0.51 3.39 10.66
N GLN A 178 -1.22 2.81 11.62
CA GLN A 178 -2.56 2.28 11.42
C GLN A 178 -3.58 3.18 12.11
N TYR A 179 -4.73 3.38 11.47
CA TYR A 179 -5.81 4.21 11.98
C TYR A 179 -7.14 3.47 11.88
N HIS A 180 -7.97 3.60 12.90
CA HIS A 180 -9.39 3.32 12.78
C HIS A 180 -10.11 4.55 12.23
N PHE A 181 -10.99 4.33 11.26
CA PHE A 181 -11.81 5.37 10.65
C PHE A 181 -13.23 5.24 11.18
N SER A 182 -13.73 6.29 11.82
CA SER A 182 -15.14 6.37 12.21
C SER A 182 -15.80 7.60 11.60
N ARG A 183 -17.06 7.45 11.20
CA ARG A 183 -17.85 8.56 10.67
C ARG A 183 -18.54 9.27 11.83
N ARG A 184 -18.42 10.59 11.87
CA ARG A 184 -19.14 11.44 12.82
C ARG A 184 -20.61 11.55 12.41
N PRO A 185 -21.51 11.83 13.36
CA PRO A 185 -22.92 12.14 13.06
C PRO A 185 -23.10 13.35 12.13
N ASP A 186 -22.16 14.30 12.14
CA ASP A 186 -22.15 15.48 11.26
C ASP A 186 -21.59 15.21 9.85
N GLY A 187 -21.25 13.95 9.55
CA GLY A 187 -20.68 13.53 8.27
C GLY A 187 -19.16 13.64 8.17
N GLY A 188 -18.49 14.22 9.18
CA GLY A 188 -17.03 14.24 9.29
C GLY A 188 -16.42 12.85 9.51
N ILE A 189 -15.09 12.74 9.40
CA ILE A 189 -14.35 11.49 9.64
C ILE A 189 -13.35 11.73 10.77
N PHE A 190 -13.32 10.81 11.74
CA PHE A 190 -12.28 10.73 12.76
C PHE A 190 -11.26 9.66 12.41
N LEU A 191 -9.98 10.03 12.55
CA LEU A 191 -8.85 9.13 12.49
C LEU A 191 -8.38 8.86 13.92
N THR A 192 -8.55 7.65 14.40
CA THR A 192 -8.02 7.24 15.70
C THR A 192 -6.81 6.36 15.46
N PRO A 193 -5.58 6.78 15.85
CA PRO A 193 -4.41 5.92 15.74
C PRO A 193 -4.65 4.62 16.49
N LEU A 194 -4.37 3.48 15.86
CA LEU A 194 -4.26 2.21 16.58
C LEU A 194 -2.91 2.22 17.29
N LYS A 195 -2.90 1.89 18.59
CA LYS A 195 -1.63 1.75 19.33
C LYS A 195 -0.78 0.69 18.63
N PRO A 196 0.52 0.91 18.43
CA PRO A 196 1.43 -0.17 18.02
C PRO A 196 1.26 -1.34 19.01
N GLN A 197 1.13 -2.57 18.52
CA GLN A 197 1.30 -3.72 19.40
C GLN A 197 2.74 -3.72 19.89
N GLY A 198 2.93 -3.34 21.16
CA GLY A 198 4.24 -3.25 21.80
C GLY A 198 4.90 -1.88 21.71
N ASP A 199 4.31 -0.87 22.35
CA ASP A 199 5.09 -0.02 23.25
C ASP A 199 4.18 0.74 24.23
N ASN A 200 4.56 0.74 25.50
CA ASN A 200 3.90 1.47 26.56
C ASN A 200 4.28 2.94 26.45
N ASP A 201 3.49 3.75 25.74
CA ASP A 201 3.53 5.19 25.95
C ASP A 201 2.15 5.85 25.82
N GLN A 202 1.96 6.85 26.67
CA GLN A 202 0.69 7.48 27.02
C GLN A 202 0.04 8.16 25.80
N VAL A 203 -1.24 7.88 25.59
CA VAL A 203 -2.06 8.53 24.56
C VAL A 203 -2.53 9.87 25.10
N ILE A 204 -2.06 10.95 24.49
CA ILE A 204 -2.59 12.29 24.71
C ILE A 204 -3.85 12.45 23.87
N ASP A 205 -4.98 12.60 24.53
CA ASP A 205 -6.29 12.91 23.98
C ASP A 205 -6.33 14.36 23.46
N ARG A 206 -6.50 14.58 22.14
CA ARG A 206 -6.74 15.94 21.58
C ARG A 206 -7.63 15.90 20.33
N THR A 207 -8.80 16.50 20.46
CA THR A 207 -9.77 16.80 19.39
C THR A 207 -9.27 17.94 18.49
N ILE A 208 -9.67 17.97 17.22
CA ILE A 208 -9.51 19.17 16.37
C ILE A 208 -10.79 19.52 15.60
N ASN A 209 -11.34 20.69 15.94
CA ASN A 209 -11.78 21.72 15.01
C ASN A 209 -10.86 22.95 15.22
N GLY A 210 -9.78 23.07 14.43
CA GLY A 210 -8.82 24.19 14.52
C GLY A 210 -7.36 23.76 14.76
N VAL A 211 -6.80 23.01 13.81
CA VAL A 211 -5.41 22.53 13.60
C VAL A 211 -4.38 22.71 14.73
N ASN A 212 -3.89 21.59 15.29
CA ASN A 212 -2.46 21.35 15.61
C ASN A 212 -2.17 19.85 15.87
N PHE A 213 -1.29 19.24 15.07
CA PHE A 213 -0.73 17.90 15.29
C PHE A 213 0.81 17.92 15.24
N LYS A 214 1.46 17.21 16.19
CA LYS A 214 2.73 16.45 16.07
C LYS A 214 3.13 15.84 17.44
N PRO A 215 3.87 14.71 17.55
CA PRO A 215 5.07 14.30 16.76
C PRO A 215 4.94 12.96 15.97
N LEU A 216 5.53 12.80 14.76
CA LEU A 216 6.91 12.38 14.34
C LEU A 216 7.17 10.85 14.42
N VAL A 217 7.90 10.16 13.50
CA VAL A 217 9.14 10.48 12.76
C VAL A 217 9.09 9.99 11.29
N VAL A 218 9.58 10.86 10.40
CA VAL A 218 9.96 10.61 9.00
C VAL A 218 11.41 10.12 9.02
N GLY A 219 11.74 9.10 8.22
CA GLY A 219 13.13 8.66 8.06
C GLY A 219 14.05 9.83 7.73
N SER A 220 15.14 9.92 8.47
CA SER A 220 16.23 10.89 8.33
C SER A 220 16.93 10.81 6.97
#